data_AF-A0A936T4K4-F1
#
_entry.id   AF-A0A936T4K4-F1
#
_cell.length_a   1.000
_cell.length_b   1.000
_cell.length_c   1.000
_cell.angle_alpha   90.00
_cell.angle_beta   90.00
_cell.angle_gamma   90.00
#
_symmetry.space_group_name_H-M   'P 1'
#
loop_
_entity.id
_entity.type
_entity.pdbx_description
1 polymer ?
#
loop_
_entity_poly.entity_id
_entity_poly.type
_entity_poly.pdbx_seq_one_letter_code
_entity_poly.pdbx_strand_id
1 'polypeptide(L)'
;MNERFEELVAGIVVPLVLGGKLRLARPFGPAALTVFQNERIVDPDTRTNLDVARVRRARLLAPVDVLPEPNASDWAMAAALNDLLQVTNHNLGGVFTKRRYDLLVASVLDVCERIASPSDVGEALSRHATFARVTELFRTDTTVSWWTGSARFRGEDPPDRLLAWRNLRRVQVNAERVPLFRMADNLTLTDNFLNALSAWLHLSPITDIASMTRESPAFVWSRPTIALIAVPAGRTLALRALLRGPRDAVITLLKHASTTLPESLAAHRALVGEFSREAIDALQPRQSA
;
A
#
# COMPACT_ATOMS: atom_id res chain seq x y z
N MET A 1 -15.20 -23.11 -5.35
CA MET A 1 -14.90 -21.69 -5.11
C MET A 1 -14.12 -21.62 -3.82
N ASN A 2 -12.94 -21.00 -3.85
CA ASN A 2 -12.04 -20.98 -2.71
C ASN A 2 -12.50 -19.90 -1.72
N GLU A 3 -12.98 -20.32 -0.54
CA GLU A 3 -13.47 -19.41 0.51
C GLU A 3 -12.46 -18.32 0.86
N ARG A 4 -11.16 -18.65 0.87
CA ARG A 4 -10.09 -17.69 1.14
C ARG A 4 -9.94 -16.61 0.07
N PHE A 5 -10.23 -16.96 -1.18
CA PHE A 5 -10.19 -16.02 -2.29
C PHE A 5 -11.36 -15.04 -2.17
N GLU A 6 -12.55 -15.53 -1.85
CA GLU A 6 -13.73 -14.68 -1.61
C GLU A 6 -13.51 -13.74 -0.40
N GLU A 7 -12.92 -14.24 0.69
CA GLU A 7 -12.52 -13.40 1.84
C GLU A 7 -11.54 -12.28 1.42
N LEU A 8 -10.53 -12.60 0.60
CA LEU A 8 -9.56 -11.63 0.12
C LEU A 8 -10.20 -10.58 -0.80
N VAL A 9 -11.03 -11.02 -1.75
CA VAL A 9 -11.69 -10.13 -2.71
C VAL A 9 -12.65 -9.20 -1.98
N ALA A 10 -13.59 -9.75 -1.21
CA ALA A 10 -14.63 -8.96 -0.54
C ALA A 10 -14.08 -8.13 0.62
N GLY A 11 -13.09 -8.65 1.36
CA GLY A 11 -12.52 -8.01 2.55
C GLY A 11 -11.43 -6.99 2.26
N ILE A 12 -10.66 -7.17 1.18
CA ILE A 12 -9.48 -6.35 0.87
C ILE A 12 -9.63 -5.66 -0.48
N VAL A 13 -9.74 -6.41 -1.58
CA VAL A 13 -9.58 -5.85 -2.93
C VAL A 13 -10.73 -4.92 -3.31
N VAL A 14 -11.97 -5.35 -3.09
CA VAL A 14 -13.18 -4.56 -3.34
C VAL A 14 -13.16 -3.24 -2.56
N PRO A 15 -13.03 -3.22 -1.22
CA PRO A 15 -12.98 -1.97 -0.46
C PRO A 15 -11.73 -1.14 -0.75
N LEU A 16 -10.60 -1.75 -1.15
CA LEU A 16 -9.43 -0.99 -1.56
C LEU A 16 -9.67 -0.23 -2.86
N VAL A 17 -10.27 -0.86 -3.87
CA VAL A 17 -10.50 -0.26 -5.18
C VAL A 17 -11.72 0.67 -5.16
N LEU A 18 -12.88 0.17 -4.71
CA LEU A 18 -14.14 0.91 -4.70
C LEU A 18 -14.25 1.89 -3.52
N GLY A 19 -13.46 1.67 -2.47
CA GLY A 19 -13.59 2.37 -1.19
C GLY A 19 -14.47 1.60 -0.22
N GLY A 20 -14.15 1.68 1.06
CA GLY A 20 -14.93 1.02 2.11
C GLY A 20 -14.07 0.62 3.30
N LYS A 21 -14.71 -0.02 4.28
CA LYS A 21 -14.03 -0.60 5.45
C LYS A 21 -13.38 -1.92 5.04
N LEU A 22 -12.06 -2.03 5.17
CA LEU A 22 -11.35 -3.29 4.98
C LEU A 22 -11.74 -4.27 6.10
N ARG A 23 -11.85 -5.55 5.74
CA ARG A 23 -12.00 -6.66 6.67
C ARG A 23 -10.85 -7.62 6.43
N LEU A 24 -9.90 -7.62 7.36
CA LEU A 24 -8.71 -8.45 7.23
C LEU A 24 -9.09 -9.94 7.38
N ALA A 25 -8.60 -10.75 6.45
CA ALA A 25 -8.70 -12.19 6.49
C ALA A 25 -7.58 -12.79 7.37
N ARG A 26 -7.70 -14.08 7.69
CA ARG A 26 -6.62 -14.81 8.37
C ARG A 26 -5.32 -14.74 7.54
N PRO A 27 -4.14 -14.60 8.18
CA PRO A 27 -2.88 -14.48 7.46
C PRO A 27 -2.68 -15.55 6.39
N PHE A 28 -2.20 -15.15 5.22
CA PHE A 28 -1.97 -16.04 4.07
C PHE A 28 -0.62 -16.74 4.15
N GLY A 29 0.41 -16.01 4.60
CA GLY A 29 1.77 -16.48 4.65
C GLY A 29 2.30 -16.86 3.25
N PRO A 30 3.25 -17.80 3.15
CA PRO A 30 3.82 -18.24 1.87
C PRO A 30 2.79 -18.86 0.91
N ALA A 31 1.64 -19.32 1.42
CA ALA A 31 0.57 -19.86 0.60
C ALA A 31 -0.05 -18.82 -0.35
N ALA A 32 0.16 -17.52 -0.10
CA ALA A 32 -0.27 -16.44 -0.99
C ALA A 32 0.20 -16.63 -2.46
N LEU A 33 1.34 -17.30 -2.67
CA LEU A 33 1.93 -17.51 -4.00
C LEU A 33 1.26 -18.62 -4.83
N THR A 34 0.50 -19.50 -4.17
CA THR A 34 -0.05 -20.71 -4.82
C THR A 34 -1.57 -20.78 -4.76
N VAL A 35 -2.19 -20.23 -3.71
CA VAL A 35 -3.63 -20.39 -3.43
C VAL A 35 -4.53 -19.74 -4.48
N PHE A 36 -4.03 -18.80 -5.29
CA PHE A 36 -4.84 -18.00 -6.22
C PHE A 36 -4.48 -18.16 -7.70
N GLN A 37 -3.65 -19.14 -8.06
CA GLN A 37 -3.12 -19.25 -9.43
C GLN A 37 -4.21 -19.42 -10.52
N ASN A 38 -5.36 -19.97 -10.17
CA ASN A 38 -6.48 -20.22 -11.09
C ASN A 38 -7.79 -19.55 -10.62
N GLU A 39 -7.71 -18.60 -9.71
CA GLU A 39 -8.89 -17.94 -9.15
C GLU A 39 -9.28 -16.69 -9.97
N ARG A 40 -10.58 -16.45 -10.05
CA ARG A 40 -11.17 -15.29 -10.72
C ARG A 40 -12.46 -14.88 -10.02
N ILE A 41 -12.80 -13.61 -10.09
CA ILE A 41 -14.04 -13.09 -9.52
C ILE A 41 -15.22 -13.65 -10.32
N VAL A 42 -16.06 -14.44 -9.65
CA VAL A 42 -17.21 -15.09 -10.29
C VAL A 42 -18.41 -14.16 -10.39
N ASP A 43 -18.61 -13.28 -9.40
CA ASP A 43 -19.72 -12.32 -9.40
C ASP A 43 -19.55 -11.26 -10.51
N PRO A 44 -20.44 -11.22 -11.53
CA PRO A 44 -20.32 -10.30 -12.65
C PRO A 44 -20.40 -8.82 -12.24
N ASP A 45 -21.21 -8.49 -11.24
CA ASP A 45 -21.40 -7.11 -10.80
C ASP A 45 -20.16 -6.60 -10.07
N THR A 46 -19.61 -7.38 -9.13
CA THR A 46 -18.35 -7.05 -8.47
C THR A 46 -17.22 -6.89 -9.48
N ARG A 47 -17.08 -7.81 -10.45
CA ARG A 47 -16.06 -7.71 -11.50
C ARG A 47 -16.21 -6.43 -12.34
N THR A 48 -17.42 -6.15 -12.81
CA THR A 48 -17.71 -4.96 -13.63
C THR A 48 -17.40 -3.66 -12.87
N ASN A 49 -17.84 -3.58 -11.61
CA ASN A 49 -17.58 -2.40 -10.77
C ASN A 49 -16.08 -2.20 -10.52
N LEU A 50 -15.34 -3.27 -10.25
CA LEU A 50 -13.90 -3.23 -10.07
C LEU A 50 -13.20 -2.75 -11.34
N ASP A 51 -13.55 -3.30 -12.51
CA ASP A 51 -12.91 -2.92 -13.78
C ASP A 51 -13.17 -1.45 -14.13
N VAL A 52 -14.41 -0.98 -13.97
CA VAL A 52 -14.75 0.45 -14.15
C VAL A 52 -13.91 1.33 -13.23
N ALA A 53 -13.80 0.98 -11.95
CA ALA A 53 -13.02 1.76 -10.99
C ALA A 53 -11.51 1.74 -11.29
N ARG A 54 -10.96 0.59 -11.66
CA ARG A 54 -9.55 0.44 -12.05
C ARG A 54 -9.25 1.25 -13.31
N VAL A 55 -10.08 1.17 -14.34
CA VAL A 55 -9.93 1.97 -15.58
C VAL A 55 -10.01 3.46 -15.26
N ARG A 56 -10.96 3.92 -14.43
CA ARG A 56 -11.03 5.31 -13.98
C ARG A 56 -9.74 5.76 -13.29
N ARG A 57 -9.15 4.92 -12.44
CA ARG A 57 -7.89 5.22 -11.76
C ARG A 57 -6.72 5.28 -12.76
N ALA A 58 -6.62 4.32 -13.68
CA ALA A 58 -5.58 4.32 -14.72
C ALA A 58 -5.68 5.52 -15.67
N ARG A 59 -6.90 5.98 -15.98
CA ARG A 59 -7.15 7.18 -16.81
C ARG A 59 -6.60 8.47 -16.24
N LEU A 60 -6.27 8.51 -14.95
CA LEU A 60 -5.55 9.64 -14.36
C LEU A 60 -4.11 9.76 -14.90
N LEU A 61 -3.55 8.67 -15.44
CA LEU A 61 -2.17 8.60 -15.94
C LEU A 61 -2.08 8.26 -17.44
N ALA A 62 -3.02 7.50 -18.01
CA ALA A 62 -2.95 7.08 -19.41
C ALA A 62 -4.34 6.97 -20.05
N PRO A 63 -4.51 7.34 -21.34
CA PRO A 63 -5.78 7.18 -22.03
C PRO A 63 -6.02 5.70 -22.38
N VAL A 64 -6.53 4.93 -21.41
CA VAL A 64 -6.84 3.50 -21.57
C VAL A 64 -8.32 3.24 -21.34
N ASP A 65 -8.87 2.28 -22.09
CA ASP A 65 -10.27 1.87 -21.96
C ASP A 65 -10.43 0.50 -21.31
N VAL A 66 -9.38 -0.31 -21.30
CA VAL A 66 -9.36 -1.65 -20.74
C VAL A 66 -8.06 -1.86 -19.96
N LEU A 67 -8.15 -2.61 -18.87
CA LEU A 67 -7.00 -3.13 -18.13
C LEU A 67 -7.09 -4.66 -18.09
N PRO A 68 -5.96 -5.37 -18.01
CA PRO A 68 -5.99 -6.81 -17.79
C PRO A 68 -6.69 -7.14 -16.47
N GLU A 69 -7.35 -8.30 -16.42
CA GLU A 69 -7.84 -8.85 -15.15
C GLU A 69 -6.66 -9.07 -14.18
N PRO A 70 -6.86 -8.92 -12.85
CA PRO A 70 -5.78 -9.15 -11.90
C PRO A 70 -5.28 -10.60 -11.99
N ASN A 71 -3.97 -10.76 -12.08
CA ASN A 71 -3.32 -12.06 -12.21
C ASN A 71 -2.92 -12.66 -10.85
N ALA A 72 -2.30 -13.83 -10.86
CA ALA A 72 -1.83 -14.50 -9.64
C ALA A 72 -0.86 -13.64 -8.79
N SER A 73 -0.01 -12.82 -9.43
CA SER A 73 0.88 -11.90 -8.72
C SER A 73 0.12 -10.76 -8.05
N ASP A 74 -0.94 -10.26 -8.68
CA ASP A 74 -1.80 -9.23 -8.09
C ASP A 74 -2.55 -9.78 -6.87
N TRP A 75 -3.04 -11.03 -6.94
CA TRP A 75 -3.67 -11.68 -5.79
C TRP A 75 -2.69 -11.96 -4.65
N ALA A 76 -1.48 -12.42 -4.97
CA ALA A 76 -0.41 -12.59 -3.98
C ALA A 76 -0.05 -11.25 -3.32
N MET A 77 -0.02 -10.16 -4.09
CA MET A 77 0.22 -8.81 -3.56
C MET A 77 -0.91 -8.33 -2.65
N ALA A 78 -2.17 -8.60 -2.98
CA ALA A 78 -3.31 -8.31 -2.10
C ALA A 78 -3.26 -9.12 -0.80
N ALA A 79 -2.87 -10.40 -0.87
CA ALA A 79 -2.68 -11.25 0.31
C ALA A 79 -1.49 -10.79 1.18
N ALA A 80 -0.39 -10.37 0.58
CA ALA A 80 0.73 -9.76 1.29
C ALA A 80 0.32 -8.45 1.99
N LEU A 81 -0.56 -7.64 1.37
CA LEU A 81 -1.12 -6.44 2.00
C LEU A 81 -1.98 -6.82 3.21
N ASN A 82 -2.83 -7.83 3.10
CA ASN A 82 -3.61 -8.34 4.23
C ASN A 82 -2.70 -8.69 5.41
N ASP A 83 -1.65 -9.46 5.13
CA ASP A 83 -0.70 -9.93 6.14
C ASP A 83 0.10 -8.77 6.75
N LEU A 84 0.52 -7.80 5.93
CA LEU A 84 1.19 -6.58 6.40
C LEU A 84 0.30 -5.78 7.35
N LEU A 85 -0.97 -5.57 7.00
CA LEU A 85 -1.92 -4.85 7.88
C LEU A 85 -2.15 -5.62 9.19
N GLN A 86 -2.22 -6.95 9.11
CA GLN A 86 -2.37 -7.82 10.28
C GLN A 86 -1.20 -7.70 11.25
N VAL A 87 0.03 -7.40 10.81
CA VAL A 87 1.18 -7.17 11.72
C VAL A 87 0.87 -6.14 12.82
N THR A 88 -0.02 -5.20 12.56
CA THR A 88 -0.37 -4.15 13.52
C THR A 88 -1.59 -4.50 14.40
N ASN A 89 -2.16 -5.68 14.21
CA ASN A 89 -3.29 -6.19 14.97
C ASN A 89 -2.87 -6.63 16.37
N HIS A 90 -3.42 -5.94 17.38
CA HIS A 90 -3.14 -6.21 18.79
C HIS A 90 -3.51 -7.64 19.25
N ASN A 91 -4.46 -8.29 18.59
CA ASN A 91 -4.92 -9.64 18.93
C ASN A 91 -3.95 -10.75 18.48
N LEU A 92 -2.94 -10.45 17.67
CA LEU A 92 -1.90 -11.43 17.32
C LEU A 92 -0.89 -11.67 18.47
N GLY A 93 -0.81 -10.73 19.42
CA GLY A 93 0.22 -10.68 20.46
C GLY A 93 -0.29 -10.86 21.88
N GLY A 94 0.02 -12.00 22.49
CA GLY A 94 0.14 -12.16 23.93
C GLY A 94 1.61 -12.23 24.36
N VAL A 95 1.87 -12.29 25.67
CA VAL A 95 3.22 -12.37 26.26
C VAL A 95 4.06 -13.51 25.65
N PHE A 96 3.41 -14.60 25.23
CA PHE A 96 4.03 -15.79 24.63
C PHE A 96 4.01 -15.85 23.10
N THR A 97 3.42 -14.86 22.41
CA THR A 97 3.25 -14.90 20.93
C THR A 97 3.94 -13.76 20.20
N LYS A 98 4.84 -13.01 20.86
CA LYS A 98 5.62 -11.93 20.24
C LYS A 98 6.32 -12.36 18.95
N ARG A 99 6.87 -13.58 18.91
CA ARG A 99 7.52 -14.17 17.73
C ARG A 99 6.59 -14.27 16.50
N ARG A 100 5.27 -14.28 16.68
CA ARG A 100 4.31 -14.34 15.56
C ARG A 100 4.35 -13.09 14.69
N TYR A 101 4.63 -11.92 15.28
CA TYR A 101 4.77 -10.69 14.51
C TYR A 101 6.00 -10.75 13.59
N ASP A 102 7.15 -11.17 14.13
CA ASP A 102 8.38 -11.29 13.34
C ASP A 102 8.24 -12.32 12.22
N LEU A 103 7.59 -13.45 12.51
CA LEU A 103 7.30 -14.48 11.50
C LEU A 103 6.36 -13.96 10.42
N LEU A 104 5.35 -13.17 10.78
CA LEU A 104 4.41 -12.60 9.81
C LEU A 104 5.10 -11.56 8.92
N VAL A 105 5.92 -10.67 9.50
CA VAL A 105 6.72 -9.71 8.73
C VAL A 105 7.71 -10.43 7.80
N ALA A 106 8.43 -11.42 8.32
CA ALA A 106 9.34 -12.23 7.51
C ALA A 106 8.61 -12.92 6.35
N SER A 107 7.39 -13.41 6.60
CA SER A 107 6.56 -14.00 5.55
C SER A 107 6.11 -12.98 4.51
N VAL A 108 5.78 -11.74 4.90
CA VAL A 108 5.44 -10.68 3.95
C VAL A 108 6.65 -10.38 3.06
N LEU A 109 7.84 -10.26 3.64
CA LEU A 109 9.08 -10.03 2.90
C LEU A 109 9.37 -11.17 1.91
N ASP A 110 9.27 -12.44 2.35
CA ASP A 110 9.50 -13.62 1.50
C ASP A 110 8.48 -13.71 0.34
N VAL A 111 7.21 -13.37 0.59
CA VAL A 111 6.20 -13.30 -0.47
C VAL A 111 6.52 -12.17 -1.44
N CYS A 112 6.83 -10.97 -0.96
CA CYS A 112 7.19 -9.83 -1.81
C CYS A 112 8.43 -10.12 -2.67
N GLU A 113 9.44 -10.80 -2.15
CA GLU A 113 10.64 -11.17 -2.91
C GLU A 113 10.34 -12.11 -4.08
N ARG A 114 9.32 -12.97 -3.94
CA ARG A 114 8.94 -13.97 -4.96
C ARG A 114 7.90 -13.48 -5.95
N ILE A 115 7.22 -12.36 -5.67
CA ILE A 115 6.30 -11.74 -6.63
C ILE A 115 7.12 -11.11 -7.76
N ALA A 116 6.84 -11.50 -9.01
CA ALA A 116 7.52 -10.95 -10.16
C ALA A 116 7.28 -9.44 -10.28
N SER A 117 8.31 -8.70 -10.70
CA SER A 117 8.15 -7.31 -11.12
C SER A 117 7.21 -7.24 -12.34
N PRO A 118 6.50 -6.12 -12.56
CA PRO A 118 5.67 -5.97 -13.75
C PRO A 118 6.50 -6.21 -15.01
N SER A 119 6.02 -7.09 -15.88
CA SER A 119 6.71 -7.48 -17.12
C SER A 119 6.67 -6.38 -18.18
N ASP A 120 5.65 -5.53 -18.13
CA ASP A 120 5.48 -4.38 -19.01
C ASP A 120 4.81 -3.18 -18.32
N VAL A 121 4.68 -2.09 -19.08
CA VAL A 121 4.07 -0.84 -18.63
C VAL A 121 2.56 -0.99 -18.35
N GLY A 122 1.88 -1.88 -19.08
CA GLY A 122 0.46 -2.17 -18.90
C GLY A 122 0.20 -2.88 -17.57
N GLU A 123 1.02 -3.86 -17.22
CA GLU A 123 0.97 -4.53 -15.92
C GLU A 123 1.30 -3.57 -14.77
N ALA A 124 2.31 -2.70 -14.93
CA ALA A 124 2.60 -1.67 -13.93
C ALA A 124 1.42 -0.71 -13.72
N LEU A 125 0.74 -0.30 -14.80
CA LEU A 125 -0.47 0.53 -14.74
C LEU A 125 -1.64 -0.23 -14.11
N SER A 126 -1.81 -1.50 -14.42
CA SER A 126 -2.82 -2.39 -13.82
C SER A 126 -2.64 -2.49 -12.30
N ARG A 127 -1.41 -2.76 -11.83
CA ARG A 127 -1.09 -2.79 -10.40
C ARG A 127 -1.38 -1.45 -9.73
N HIS A 128 -1.00 -0.34 -10.37
CA HIS A 128 -1.33 0.98 -9.85
C HIS A 128 -2.84 1.20 -9.73
N ALA A 129 -3.60 0.85 -10.77
CA ALA A 129 -5.04 1.00 -10.77
C ALA A 129 -5.72 0.23 -9.62
N THR A 130 -5.20 -0.94 -9.28
CA THR A 130 -5.70 -1.77 -8.17
C THR A 130 -5.25 -1.25 -6.80
N PHE A 131 -4.00 -0.81 -6.67
CA PHE A 131 -3.34 -0.60 -5.37
C PHE A 131 -3.03 0.87 -5.01
N ALA A 132 -3.32 1.83 -5.89
CA ALA A 132 -3.03 3.25 -5.65
C ALA A 132 -3.60 3.79 -4.33
N ARG A 133 -4.72 3.23 -3.86
CA ARG A 133 -5.42 3.67 -2.64
C ARG A 133 -4.80 3.14 -1.36
N VAL A 134 -3.76 2.31 -1.43
CA VAL A 134 -3.10 1.80 -0.23
C VAL A 134 -2.59 2.94 0.67
N THR A 135 -2.18 4.06 0.07
CA THR A 135 -1.64 5.22 0.80
C THR A 135 -2.75 6.09 1.41
N GLU A 136 -3.98 5.88 0.97
CA GLU A 136 -5.19 6.48 1.55
C GLU A 136 -5.70 5.66 2.76
N LEU A 137 -5.10 4.50 3.06
CA LEU A 137 -5.52 3.65 4.17
C LEU A 137 -5.21 4.29 5.52
N PHE A 138 -6.17 4.16 6.42
CA PHE A 138 -6.05 4.52 7.83
C PHE A 138 -6.78 3.49 8.68
N ARG A 139 -6.29 3.30 9.90
CA ARG A 139 -6.90 2.49 10.94
C ARG A 139 -7.56 3.44 11.94
N THR A 140 -8.81 3.17 12.30
CA THR A 140 -9.46 3.91 13.36
C THR A 140 -9.11 3.27 14.70
N ASP A 141 -8.31 3.96 15.51
CA ASP A 141 -8.00 3.56 16.87
C ASP A 141 -8.98 4.24 17.83
N THR A 142 -9.61 3.46 18.70
CA THR A 142 -10.56 4.00 19.69
C THR A 142 -9.99 3.82 21.09
N THR A 143 -9.87 4.92 21.83
CA THR A 143 -9.55 4.89 23.27
C THR A 143 -10.81 5.18 24.06
N VAL A 144 -11.19 4.26 24.93
CA VAL A 144 -12.30 4.43 25.88
C VAL A 144 -11.70 4.62 27.27
N SER A 145 -11.94 5.76 27.90
CA SER A 145 -11.52 6.06 29.27
C SER A 145 -12.74 6.24 30.18
N TRP A 146 -12.59 5.88 31.45
CA TRP A 146 -13.59 6.05 32.51
C TRP A 146 -12.88 6.27 33.85
N TRP A 147 -13.63 6.59 34.89
CA TRP A 147 -13.08 7.00 36.19
C TRP A 147 -12.08 6.03 36.85
N THR A 148 -12.09 4.74 36.50
CA THR A 148 -11.19 3.71 37.06
C THR A 148 -10.20 3.13 36.07
N GLY A 149 -10.14 3.63 34.82
CA GLY A 149 -9.17 3.12 33.85
C GLY A 149 -9.48 3.48 32.40
N SER A 150 -8.74 2.84 31.49
CA SER A 150 -8.90 3.03 30.05
C SER A 150 -8.60 1.74 29.28
N ALA A 151 -9.20 1.61 28.10
CA ALA A 151 -8.91 0.56 27.13
C ALA A 151 -8.72 1.17 25.73
N ARG A 152 -7.79 0.62 24.95
CA ARG A 152 -7.51 1.04 23.58
C ARG A 152 -7.79 -0.10 22.61
N PHE A 153 -8.52 0.18 21.55
CA PHE A 153 -8.93 -0.73 20.49
C PHE A 153 -8.29 -0.27 19.19
N ARG A 154 -7.53 -1.15 18.52
CA ARG A 154 -6.80 -0.82 17.29
C ARG A 154 -7.52 -1.37 16.08
N GLY A 155 -8.23 -0.52 15.34
CA GLY A 155 -9.02 -0.94 14.18
C GLY A 155 -10.28 -1.74 14.51
N GLU A 156 -10.64 -1.83 15.79
CA GLU A 156 -11.80 -2.56 16.29
C GLU A 156 -12.74 -1.62 17.03
N ASP A 157 -14.04 -1.92 16.92
CA ASP A 157 -15.07 -1.18 17.62
C ASP A 157 -15.05 -1.59 19.11
N PRO A 158 -15.11 -0.64 20.06
CA PRO A 158 -15.11 -0.95 21.48
C PRO A 158 -16.35 -1.75 21.88
N PRO A 159 -16.23 -2.76 22.78
CA PRO A 159 -17.37 -3.51 23.28
C PRO A 159 -18.44 -2.62 23.95
N ASP A 160 -19.71 -2.88 23.66
CA ASP A 160 -20.86 -2.09 24.18
C ASP A 160 -20.84 -1.94 25.71
N ARG A 161 -20.40 -2.98 26.43
CA ARG A 161 -20.28 -2.97 27.90
C ARG A 161 -19.35 -1.87 28.44
N LEU A 162 -18.35 -1.45 27.67
CA LEU A 162 -17.45 -0.36 28.05
C LEU A 162 -18.02 1.02 27.73
N LEU A 163 -18.99 1.06 26.82
CA LEU A 163 -19.73 2.27 26.46
C LEU A 163 -20.95 2.51 27.37
N ALA A 164 -21.31 1.53 28.21
CA ALA A 164 -22.44 1.61 29.12
C ALA A 164 -22.22 2.62 30.28
N TRP A 165 -23.33 3.16 30.80
CA TRP A 165 -23.35 4.08 31.95
C TRP A 165 -22.45 5.30 31.80
N ARG A 166 -22.44 5.92 30.61
CA ARG A 166 -21.56 7.05 30.27
C ARG A 166 -21.53 8.15 31.32
N ASN A 167 -22.70 8.54 31.84
CA ASN A 167 -22.82 9.63 32.81
C ASN A 167 -22.32 9.25 34.21
N LEU A 168 -22.57 8.01 34.65
CA LEU A 168 -22.17 7.54 35.99
C LEU A 168 -20.67 7.23 36.05
N ARG A 169 -20.12 6.61 35.00
CA ARG A 169 -18.70 6.21 34.94
C ARG A 169 -17.79 7.26 34.29
N ARG A 170 -18.36 8.39 33.84
CA ARG A 170 -17.67 9.44 33.06
C ARG A 170 -16.92 8.84 31.87
N VAL A 171 -17.62 8.04 31.07
CA VAL A 171 -17.00 7.36 29.91
C VAL A 171 -16.73 8.38 28.81
N GLN A 172 -15.47 8.50 28.39
CA GLN A 172 -15.05 9.28 27.24
C GLN A 172 -14.55 8.34 26.15
N VAL A 173 -14.91 8.65 24.90
CA VAL A 173 -14.50 7.89 23.72
C VAL A 173 -13.75 8.85 22.80
N ASN A 174 -12.49 8.55 22.52
CA ASN A 174 -11.68 9.28 21.58
C ASN A 174 -11.32 8.36 20.41
N ALA A 175 -11.66 8.77 19.18
CA ALA A 175 -11.37 8.02 17.96
C ALA A 175 -10.33 8.78 17.14
N GLU A 176 -9.25 8.10 16.79
CA GLU A 176 -8.12 8.64 16.04
C GLU A 176 -7.96 7.89 14.72
N ARG A 177 -7.72 8.62 13.61
CA ARG A 177 -7.38 8.03 12.31
C ARG A 177 -5.87 7.93 12.18
N VAL A 178 -5.35 6.71 12.27
CA VAL A 178 -3.92 6.41 12.16
C VAL A 178 -3.61 6.01 10.71
N PRO A 179 -2.85 6.80 9.93
CA PRO A 179 -2.51 6.45 8.55
C PRO A 179 -1.61 5.22 8.49
N LEU A 180 -1.63 4.50 7.35
CA LEU A 180 -0.86 3.26 7.12
C LEU A 180 0.59 3.34 7.61
N PHE A 181 1.28 4.42 7.24
CA PHE A 181 2.69 4.65 7.54
C PHE A 181 3.01 4.78 9.03
N ARG A 182 2.00 5.05 9.86
CA ARG A 182 2.10 5.23 11.32
C ARG A 182 1.44 4.10 12.11
N MET A 183 0.87 3.09 11.44
CA MET A 183 0.11 2.02 12.11
C MET A 183 0.96 1.17 13.07
N ALA A 184 2.27 1.12 12.84
CA ALA A 184 3.24 0.42 13.68
C ALA A 184 3.92 1.33 14.71
N ASP A 185 3.62 2.64 14.75
CA ASP A 185 4.25 3.56 15.68
C ASP A 185 4.15 3.06 17.13
N ASN A 186 5.26 3.19 17.86
CA ASN A 186 5.40 2.71 19.23
C ASN A 186 5.32 1.18 19.39
N LEU A 187 5.45 0.42 18.30
CA LEU A 187 5.69 -1.02 18.35
C LEU A 187 7.20 -1.30 18.21
N THR A 188 7.67 -2.35 18.87
CA THR A 188 9.07 -2.82 18.75
C THR A 188 9.46 -3.26 17.34
N LEU A 189 8.48 -3.44 16.45
CA LEU A 189 8.63 -3.92 15.07
C LEU A 189 8.50 -2.80 14.02
N THR A 190 8.49 -1.53 14.44
CA THR A 190 8.23 -0.38 13.53
C THR A 190 9.12 -0.43 12.28
N ASP A 191 10.43 -0.63 12.46
CA ASP A 191 11.38 -0.69 11.34
C ASP A 191 11.12 -1.89 10.42
N ASN A 192 10.82 -3.06 11.01
CA ASN A 192 10.49 -4.27 10.25
C ASN A 192 9.21 -4.09 9.43
N PHE A 193 8.19 -3.44 10.00
CA PHE A 193 6.95 -3.11 9.29
C PHE A 193 7.20 -2.11 8.15
N LEU A 194 7.97 -1.05 8.39
CA LEU A 194 8.30 -0.06 7.37
C LEU A 194 9.13 -0.66 6.23
N ASN A 195 10.05 -1.58 6.56
CA ASN A 195 10.80 -2.33 5.56
C ASN A 195 9.89 -3.23 4.71
N ALA A 196 8.96 -3.96 5.34
CA ALA A 196 7.99 -4.78 4.62
C ALA A 196 7.02 -3.95 3.77
N LEU A 197 6.59 -2.79 4.26
CA LEU A 197 5.78 -1.84 3.49
C LEU A 197 6.57 -1.29 2.29
N SER A 198 7.85 -0.99 2.45
CA SER A 198 8.74 -0.57 1.36
C SER A 198 8.85 -1.66 0.29
N ALA A 199 9.12 -2.90 0.70
CA ALA A 199 9.17 -4.05 -0.20
C ALA A 199 7.85 -4.27 -0.95
N TRP A 200 6.71 -4.11 -0.26
CA TRP A 200 5.39 -4.22 -0.89
C TRP A 200 5.14 -3.08 -1.89
N LEU A 201 5.51 -1.84 -1.57
CA LEU A 201 5.35 -0.69 -2.47
C LEU A 201 6.16 -0.87 -3.77
N HIS A 202 7.36 -1.47 -3.69
CA HIS A 202 8.17 -1.78 -4.87
C HIS A 202 7.47 -2.70 -5.89
N LEU A 203 6.47 -3.49 -5.47
CA LEU A 203 5.69 -4.34 -6.37
C LEU A 203 4.77 -3.55 -7.31
N SER A 204 4.47 -2.29 -6.97
CA SER A 204 3.68 -1.35 -7.78
C SER A 204 4.48 -0.05 -8.02
N PRO A 205 5.42 -0.05 -8.97
CA PRO A 205 6.39 1.05 -9.13
C PRO A 205 5.74 2.41 -9.40
N ILE A 206 4.59 2.45 -10.09
CA ILE A 206 3.86 3.72 -10.29
C ILE A 206 3.24 4.20 -8.98
N THR A 207 2.69 3.32 -8.14
CA THR A 207 2.14 3.69 -6.82
C THR A 207 3.25 4.19 -5.89
N ASP A 208 4.41 3.54 -5.92
CA ASP A 208 5.58 3.95 -5.16
C ASP A 208 6.04 5.37 -5.55
N ILE A 209 6.20 5.64 -6.86
CA ILE A 209 6.53 6.98 -7.36
C ILE A 209 5.43 8.01 -7.03
N ALA A 210 4.16 7.67 -7.26
CA ALA A 210 3.02 8.54 -6.99
C ALA A 210 2.92 8.93 -5.50
N SER A 211 3.47 8.10 -4.62
CA SER A 211 3.47 8.31 -3.18
C SER A 211 4.82 8.75 -2.64
N MET A 212 5.73 9.29 -3.47
CA MET A 212 7.08 9.58 -3.00
C MET A 212 7.15 10.61 -1.88
N THR A 213 6.12 11.45 -1.75
CA THR A 213 6.01 12.47 -0.70
C THR A 213 5.52 11.93 0.64
N ARG A 214 5.39 10.61 0.78
CA ARG A 214 5.09 9.96 2.05
C ARG A 214 6.23 10.19 3.06
N GLU A 215 5.87 10.25 4.34
CA GLU A 215 6.83 10.47 5.43
C GLU A 215 7.73 9.24 5.66
N SER A 216 7.15 8.04 5.66
CA SER A 216 7.86 6.79 5.92
C SER A 216 7.11 5.60 5.30
N PRO A 217 7.76 4.53 4.81
CA PRO A 217 9.19 4.51 4.51
C PRO A 217 9.50 5.55 3.43
N ALA A 218 10.65 6.21 3.52
CA ALA A 218 11.04 7.19 2.50
C ALA A 218 11.11 6.54 1.11
N PHE A 219 10.83 7.33 0.07
CA PHE A 219 11.01 6.85 -1.31
C PHE A 219 12.49 6.61 -1.61
N VAL A 220 12.77 5.43 -2.15
CA VAL A 220 14.10 5.05 -2.63
C VAL A 220 13.92 4.39 -3.99
N TRP A 221 14.83 4.70 -4.91
CA TRP A 221 14.86 4.03 -6.20
C TRP A 221 15.08 2.53 -6.04
N SER A 222 14.28 1.75 -6.76
CA SER A 222 14.26 0.30 -6.73
C SER A 222 14.35 -0.24 -8.16
N ARG A 223 14.70 -1.53 -8.32
CA ARG A 223 14.77 -2.14 -9.65
C ARG A 223 13.46 -1.95 -10.46
N PRO A 224 12.26 -2.13 -9.88
CA PRO A 224 11.01 -1.92 -10.61
C PRO A 224 10.75 -0.46 -11.01
N THR A 225 11.07 0.52 -10.15
CA THR A 225 10.88 1.94 -10.50
C THR A 225 11.88 2.41 -11.54
N ILE A 226 13.11 1.90 -11.51
CA ILE A 226 14.13 2.16 -12.54
C ILE A 226 13.72 1.49 -13.87
N ALA A 227 13.28 0.23 -13.86
CA ALA A 227 12.82 -0.46 -15.05
C ALA A 227 11.64 0.25 -15.72
N LEU A 228 10.72 0.81 -14.92
CA LEU A 228 9.61 1.61 -15.41
C LEU A 228 10.08 2.86 -16.16
N ILE A 229 11.04 3.63 -15.61
CA ILE A 229 11.53 4.86 -16.25
C ILE A 229 12.53 4.62 -17.39
N ALA A 230 13.05 3.39 -17.51
CA ALA A 230 13.95 2.99 -18.60
C ALA A 230 13.25 2.92 -19.96
N VAL A 231 11.92 2.80 -19.97
CA VAL A 231 11.11 2.74 -21.20
C VAL A 231 10.29 4.01 -21.38
N PRO A 232 10.16 4.57 -22.61
CA PRO A 232 9.50 5.86 -22.83
C PRO A 232 8.06 5.96 -22.29
N ALA A 233 7.26 4.90 -22.48
CA ALA A 233 5.89 4.87 -22.01
C ALA A 233 5.81 4.86 -20.47
N GLY A 234 6.65 4.06 -19.80
CA GLY A 234 6.70 4.01 -18.34
C GLY A 234 7.25 5.30 -17.73
N ARG A 235 8.25 5.91 -18.37
CA ARG A 235 8.76 7.25 -18.03
C ARG A 235 7.65 8.31 -18.06
N THR A 236 6.82 8.29 -19.10
CA THR A 236 5.65 9.20 -19.22
C THR A 236 4.65 8.98 -18.08
N LEU A 237 4.36 7.73 -17.71
CA LEU A 237 3.47 7.43 -16.59
C LEU A 237 4.04 7.90 -15.25
N ALA A 238 5.33 7.66 -15.02
CA ALA A 238 6.02 8.13 -13.82
C ALA A 238 5.97 9.66 -13.71
N LEU A 239 6.26 10.38 -14.80
CA LEU A 239 6.16 11.84 -14.84
C LEU A 239 4.74 12.31 -14.52
N ARG A 240 3.72 11.73 -15.15
CA ARG A 240 2.31 12.06 -14.87
C ARG A 240 1.92 11.77 -13.43
N ALA A 241 2.45 10.70 -12.83
CA ALA A 241 2.22 10.40 -11.43
C ALA A 241 2.83 11.48 -10.51
N LEU A 242 4.07 11.90 -10.78
CA LEU A 242 4.76 12.96 -10.03
C LEU A 242 4.06 14.32 -10.13
N LEU A 243 3.57 14.68 -11.32
CA LEU A 243 2.86 15.95 -11.57
C LEU A 243 1.56 16.10 -10.77
N ARG A 244 1.05 15.01 -10.18
CA ARG A 244 -0.14 15.02 -9.32
C ARG A 244 0.19 15.28 -7.84
N GLY A 245 1.46 15.23 -7.47
CA GLY A 245 1.93 15.50 -6.11
C GLY A 245 2.20 16.99 -5.85
N PRO A 246 2.44 17.37 -4.58
CA PRO A 246 2.87 18.72 -4.23
C PRO A 246 4.27 19.01 -4.79
N ARG A 247 4.35 19.96 -5.74
CA ARG A 247 5.53 20.20 -6.59
C ARG A 247 6.84 20.36 -5.81
N ASP A 248 6.86 21.22 -4.80
CA ASP A 248 8.09 21.52 -4.04
C ASP A 248 8.60 20.31 -3.25
N ALA A 249 7.69 19.53 -2.68
CA ALA A 249 8.04 18.29 -1.97
C ALA A 249 8.56 17.23 -2.95
N VAL A 250 7.93 17.08 -4.11
CA VAL A 250 8.38 16.16 -5.16
C VAL A 250 9.79 16.54 -5.65
N ILE A 251 10.04 17.82 -5.97
CA ILE A 251 11.36 18.29 -6.41
C ILE A 251 12.42 17.98 -5.35
N THR A 252 12.14 18.28 -4.09
CA THR A 252 13.07 18.08 -2.98
C THR A 252 13.41 16.61 -2.79
N LEU A 253 12.40 15.74 -2.75
CA LEU A 253 12.57 14.31 -2.52
C LEU A 253 13.20 13.60 -3.73
N LEU A 254 12.87 14.02 -4.94
CA LEU A 254 13.45 13.47 -6.15
C LEU A 254 14.95 13.80 -6.25
N LYS A 255 15.36 15.02 -5.89
CA LYS A 255 16.78 15.39 -5.75
C LYS A 255 17.47 14.50 -4.72
N HIS A 256 16.88 14.37 -3.53
CA HIS A 256 17.43 13.54 -2.46
C HIS A 256 17.60 12.08 -2.91
N ALA A 257 16.53 11.44 -3.39
CA ALA A 257 16.53 10.05 -3.85
C ALA A 257 17.55 9.80 -4.98
N SER A 258 17.77 10.77 -5.86
CA SER A 258 18.77 10.67 -6.94
C SER A 258 20.21 10.68 -6.41
N THR A 259 20.46 11.39 -5.31
CA THR A 259 21.78 11.42 -4.65
C THR A 259 22.02 10.19 -3.78
N THR A 260 20.97 9.62 -3.19
CA THR A 260 21.03 8.47 -2.27
C THR A 260 20.75 7.12 -2.96
N LEU A 261 21.00 7.03 -4.26
CA LEU A 261 20.85 5.78 -5.02
C LEU A 261 21.69 4.66 -4.39
N PRO A 262 21.10 3.49 -4.04
CA PRO A 262 21.83 2.37 -3.46
C PRO A 262 22.97 1.89 -4.36
N GLU A 263 24.07 1.43 -3.74
CA GLU A 263 25.26 1.00 -4.48
C GLU A 263 24.98 -0.17 -5.43
N SER A 264 24.08 -1.07 -5.04
CA SER A 264 23.60 -2.17 -5.89
C SER A 264 22.90 -1.71 -7.18
N LEU A 265 22.54 -0.42 -7.28
CA LEU A 265 21.89 0.21 -8.43
C LEU A 265 22.76 1.29 -9.07
N ALA A 266 24.03 1.44 -8.66
CA ALA A 266 24.93 2.51 -9.13
C ALA A 266 25.06 2.59 -10.66
N ALA A 267 24.98 1.45 -11.36
CA ALA A 267 25.00 1.38 -12.83
C ALA A 267 23.88 2.19 -13.51
N HIS A 268 22.79 2.48 -12.79
CA HIS A 268 21.61 3.19 -13.32
C HIS A 268 21.61 4.69 -12.98
N ARG A 269 22.69 5.21 -12.38
CA ARG A 269 22.79 6.60 -11.93
C ARG A 269 22.55 7.62 -13.05
N ALA A 270 23.03 7.33 -14.25
CA ALA A 270 22.83 8.20 -15.42
C ALA A 270 21.34 8.30 -15.78
N LEU A 271 20.64 7.15 -15.89
CA LEU A 271 19.22 7.08 -16.21
C LEU A 271 18.35 7.79 -15.16
N VAL A 272 18.61 7.52 -13.88
CA VAL A 272 17.91 8.17 -12.76
C VAL A 272 18.16 9.68 -12.78
N GLY A 273 19.42 10.10 -12.97
CA GLY A 273 19.78 11.52 -13.02
C GLY A 273 19.12 12.24 -14.20
N GLU A 274 19.02 11.60 -15.36
CA GLU A 274 18.33 12.14 -16.53
C GLU A 274 16.81 12.28 -16.28
N PHE A 275 16.17 11.23 -15.75
CA PHE A 275 14.75 11.28 -15.38
C PHE A 275 14.46 12.37 -14.35
N SER A 276 15.27 12.45 -13.31
CA SER A 276 15.07 13.43 -12.25
C SER A 276 15.20 14.86 -12.75
N ARG A 277 16.14 15.16 -13.65
CA ARG A 277 16.24 16.48 -14.28
C ARG A 277 14.98 16.80 -15.09
N GLU A 278 14.56 15.90 -15.99
CA GLU A 278 13.35 16.09 -16.79
C GLU A 278 12.11 16.34 -15.92
N ALA A 279 11.91 15.53 -14.88
CA ALA A 279 10.77 15.68 -13.99
C ALA A 279 10.82 16.98 -13.17
N ILE A 280 12.01 17.40 -12.72
CA ILE A 280 12.18 18.68 -12.03
C ILE A 280 11.86 19.84 -12.97
N ASP A 281 12.37 19.82 -14.20
CA ASP A 281 12.12 20.87 -15.20
C ASP A 281 10.63 20.96 -15.54
N ALA A 282 9.93 19.82 -15.63
CA ALA A 282 8.50 19.78 -15.85
C ALA A 282 7.66 20.29 -14.66
N LEU A 283 8.19 20.23 -13.43
CA LEU A 283 7.53 20.70 -12.21
C LEU A 283 7.78 22.18 -11.92
N GLN A 284 8.82 22.77 -12.49
CA GLN A 284 9.10 24.20 -12.32
C GLN A 284 7.98 25.05 -12.93
N PRO A 285 7.60 26.17 -12.29
CA PRO A 285 6.67 27.11 -12.88
C PRO A 285 7.28 27.65 -14.18
N ARG A 286 6.55 27.55 -15.29
CA ARG A 286 6.93 28.27 -16.51
C ARG A 286 6.98 29.75 -16.15
N GLN A 287 8.14 30.37 -16.25
CA GLN A 287 8.26 31.82 -16.12
C GLN A 287 7.36 32.41 -17.21
N SER A 288 6.29 33.09 -16.80
CA SER A 288 5.39 33.78 -17.71
C SER A 288 6.22 34.84 -18.45
N ALA A 289 6.42 34.63 -19.74
CA ALA A 289 6.88 35.67 -20.66
C ALA A 289 5.73 36.65 -20.95
#